data_AF-A0A0D0BER6-F1
#
_entry.id   AF-A0A0D0BER6-F1
#
_cell.length_a   1.000
_cell.length_b   1.000
_cell.length_c   1.000
_cell.angle_alpha   90.00
_cell.angle_beta   90.00
_cell.angle_gamma   90.00
#
_symmetry.space_group_name_H-M   'P 1'
#
loop_
_entity.id
_entity.type
_entity.pdbx_description
1 polymer ?
#
loop_
_entity_poly.entity_id
_entity_poly.type
_entity_poly.pdbx_seq_one_letter_code
_entity_poly.pdbx_strand_id
1 'polypeptide(L)'
;LNLPDNLRYKPEHTYLTIIPGPHEPELDDLAHYFKPIVDQLLVGWERGFHLSHTACSPEGNTVEVAVVLSVNDLPAACKVDGSGSIKSNWLCTRCKLYRRDSAYCTDFENWELKDPIVLLWHAEAYRDAQTGKEREALFKQYAVCWSELRCLPYWD
;
A
#
# COMPACT_ATOMS: atom_id res chain seq x y z
N LEU A 1 14.94 -2.90 -5.81
CA LEU A 1 15.78 -1.68 -5.98
C LEU A 1 16.85 -1.99 -7.03
N ASN A 2 16.53 -1.78 -8.31
CA ASN A 2 17.27 -2.35 -9.44
C ASN A 2 18.51 -1.56 -9.87
N LEU A 3 18.71 -0.36 -9.32
CA LEU A 3 19.85 0.50 -9.61
C LEU A 3 20.90 0.45 -8.48
N PRO A 4 22.21 0.54 -8.80
CA PRO A 4 23.27 0.75 -7.81
C PRO A 4 22.97 1.92 -6.85
N ASP A 5 23.50 1.86 -5.63
CA ASP A 5 23.21 2.83 -4.56
C ASP A 5 23.55 4.29 -4.95
N ASN A 6 24.67 4.47 -5.66
CA ASN A 6 25.11 5.76 -6.18
C ASN A 6 24.24 6.32 -7.32
N LEU A 7 23.31 5.53 -7.87
CA LEU A 7 22.41 5.94 -8.96
C LEU A 7 20.96 6.04 -8.50
N ARG A 8 20.46 5.13 -7.65
CA ARG A 8 19.03 5.03 -7.33
C ARG A 8 18.41 6.28 -6.71
N TYR A 9 19.20 7.11 -6.03
CA TYR A 9 18.73 8.36 -5.40
C TYR A 9 18.99 9.60 -6.24
N LYS A 10 19.51 9.44 -7.46
CA LYS A 10 19.69 10.59 -8.34
C LYS A 10 18.32 11.07 -8.86
N PRO A 11 18.13 12.39 -9.04
CA PRO A 11 16.87 12.93 -9.54
C PRO A 11 16.43 12.33 -10.89
N GLU A 12 17.36 11.97 -11.77
CA GLU A 12 17.02 11.40 -13.10
C GLU A 12 16.44 9.98 -13.02
N HIS A 13 16.56 9.32 -11.87
CA HIS A 13 16.07 7.97 -11.60
C HIS A 13 14.94 7.95 -10.57
N THR A 14 14.45 9.13 -10.18
CA THR A 14 13.41 9.30 -9.17
C THR A 14 12.16 9.87 -9.82
N TYR A 15 11.05 9.15 -9.72
CA TYR A 15 9.74 9.69 -10.05
C TYR A 15 9.15 10.36 -8.81
N LEU A 16 8.86 11.66 -8.90
CA LEU A 16 8.30 12.44 -7.80
C LEU A 16 6.82 12.72 -8.05
N THR A 17 5.97 12.26 -7.13
CA THR A 17 4.58 12.72 -7.00
C THR A 17 4.48 13.60 -5.76
N ILE A 18 3.82 14.75 -5.90
CA ILE A 18 3.64 15.71 -4.82
C ILE A 18 2.18 15.67 -4.40
N ILE A 19 1.94 15.37 -3.13
CA ILE A 19 0.65 15.57 -2.49
C ILE A 19 0.61 17.04 -2.02
N PRO A 20 -0.27 17.88 -2.57
CA PRO A 20 -0.32 19.30 -2.22
C PRO A 20 -0.80 19.48 -0.77
N GLY A 21 -0.10 20.34 -0.02
CA GLY A 21 -0.53 20.78 1.30
C GLY A 21 -1.62 21.87 1.24
N PRO A 22 -2.00 22.50 2.37
CA PRO A 22 -1.32 22.50 3.67
C PRO A 22 -1.72 21.37 4.62
N HIS A 23 -2.80 20.63 4.31
CA HIS A 23 -3.27 19.50 5.10
C HIS A 23 -3.04 18.21 4.31
N GLU A 24 -2.86 17.13 5.05
CA GLU A 24 -2.75 15.82 4.45
C GLU A 24 -4.12 15.37 3.89
N PRO A 25 -4.16 14.71 2.72
CA PRO A 25 -5.40 14.17 2.17
C PRO A 25 -6.04 13.16 3.12
N GLU A 26 -7.37 13.09 3.05
CA GLU A 26 -8.12 12.03 3.71
C GLU A 26 -7.80 10.66 3.06
N LEU A 27 -8.11 9.58 3.78
CA LEU A 27 -7.83 8.21 3.32
C LEU A 27 -8.43 7.91 1.94
N ASP A 28 -9.67 8.35 1.70
CA ASP A 28 -10.36 8.15 0.42
C ASP A 28 -9.73 8.98 -0.71
N ASP A 29 -9.15 10.15 -0.40
CA ASP A 29 -8.53 11.03 -1.40
C ASP A 29 -7.15 10.53 -1.85
N LEU A 30 -6.41 9.84 -0.97
CA LEU A 30 -5.11 9.24 -1.28
C LEU A 30 -5.19 8.27 -2.46
N ALA A 31 -6.28 7.51 -2.57
CA ALA A 31 -6.50 6.59 -3.68
C ALA A 31 -6.40 7.28 -5.04
N HIS A 32 -6.86 8.54 -5.16
CA HIS A 32 -6.78 9.29 -6.42
C HIS A 32 -5.33 9.60 -6.85
N TYR A 33 -4.40 9.72 -5.91
CA TYR A 33 -2.97 9.92 -6.20
C TYR A 33 -2.27 8.62 -6.57
N PHE A 34 -2.63 7.51 -5.92
CA PHE A 34 -2.00 6.21 -6.16
C PHE A 34 -2.51 5.53 -7.42
N LYS A 35 -3.80 5.70 -7.75
CA LYS A 35 -4.44 5.05 -8.89
C LYS A 35 -3.64 5.12 -10.20
N PRO A 36 -3.20 6.29 -10.71
CA PRO A 36 -2.47 6.34 -11.97
C PRO A 36 -1.13 5.58 -11.90
N ILE A 37 -0.48 5.54 -10.74
CA ILE A 37 0.76 4.78 -10.54
C ILE A 37 0.46 3.28 -10.56
N VAL A 38 -0.55 2.85 -9.81
CA VAL A 38 -0.98 1.45 -9.73
C VAL A 38 -1.44 0.93 -11.10
N ASP A 39 -2.21 1.71 -11.86
CA ASP A 39 -2.66 1.34 -13.20
C ASP A 39 -1.46 1.10 -14.15
N GLN A 40 -0.37 1.89 -14.04
CA GLN A 40 0.87 1.64 -14.80
C GLN A 40 1.63 0.40 -14.30
N LEU A 41 1.65 0.16 -12.99
CA LEU A 41 2.30 -1.02 -12.42
C LEU A 41 1.60 -2.32 -12.83
N LEU A 42 0.26 -2.31 -12.91
CA LEU A 42 -0.51 -3.41 -13.46
C LEU A 42 -0.12 -3.73 -14.90
N VAL A 43 -0.03 -2.71 -15.74
CA VAL A 43 0.48 -2.86 -17.12
C VAL A 43 1.89 -3.44 -17.13
N GLY A 44 2.77 -2.92 -16.29
CA GLY A 44 4.15 -3.36 -16.15
C GLY A 44 4.28 -4.81 -15.68
N TRP A 45 3.31 -5.31 -14.90
CA TRP A 45 3.27 -6.69 -14.42
C TRP A 45 2.68 -7.66 -15.43
N GLU A 46 1.54 -7.33 -16.04
CA GLU A 46 0.80 -8.26 -16.91
C GLU A 46 1.45 -8.44 -18.28
N ARG A 47 2.01 -7.37 -18.85
CA ARG A 47 2.57 -7.37 -20.22
C ARG A 47 3.95 -6.72 -20.34
N GLY A 48 4.36 -5.96 -19.33
CA GLY A 48 5.59 -5.19 -19.36
C GLY A 48 5.55 -3.97 -20.29
N PHE A 49 6.67 -3.24 -20.33
CA PHE A 49 6.89 -2.10 -21.21
C PHE A 49 7.95 -2.44 -22.25
N HIS A 50 7.63 -2.27 -23.53
CA HIS A 50 8.63 -2.41 -24.59
C HIS A 50 9.49 -1.14 -24.66
N LEU A 51 10.77 -1.28 -24.35
CA LEU A 51 11.77 -0.24 -24.52
C LEU A 51 12.46 -0.46 -25.86
N SER A 52 12.40 0.52 -26.76
CA SER A 52 12.95 0.40 -28.11
C SER A 52 14.48 0.31 -28.14
N HIS A 53 15.15 0.72 -27.07
CA HIS A 53 16.61 0.65 -26.95
C HIS A 53 17.01 0.67 -25.48
N THR A 54 17.97 -0.17 -25.10
CA THR A 54 18.61 -0.17 -23.77
C THR A 54 20.13 -0.29 -23.94
N ALA A 55 20.91 0.05 -22.92
CA ALA A 55 22.38 -0.03 -22.99
C ALA A 55 22.90 -1.43 -23.37
N CYS A 56 22.19 -2.49 -22.97
CA CYS A 56 22.54 -3.89 -23.25
C CYS A 56 21.75 -4.51 -24.41
N SER A 57 20.75 -3.81 -24.97
CA SER A 57 19.96 -4.30 -26.10
C SER A 57 19.58 -3.14 -27.03
N PRO A 58 20.34 -2.92 -28.10
CA PRO A 58 20.07 -1.87 -29.08
C PRO A 58 18.76 -2.07 -29.86
N GLU A 59 18.35 -3.33 -30.05
CA GLU A 59 17.08 -3.70 -30.70
C GLU A 59 15.86 -3.60 -29.75
N GLY A 60 16.10 -3.14 -28.52
CA GLY A 60 15.08 -3.03 -27.50
C GLY A 60 14.85 -4.31 -26.69
N ASN A 61 14.01 -4.20 -25.67
CA ASN A 61 13.60 -5.30 -24.79
C ASN A 61 12.25 -4.95 -24.13
N THR A 62 11.46 -5.98 -23.83
CA THR A 62 10.32 -5.82 -22.92
C THR A 62 10.81 -5.95 -21.48
N VAL A 63 10.46 -4.98 -20.63
CA VAL A 63 10.79 -4.98 -19.19
C VAL A 63 9.52 -5.13 -18.36
N GLU A 64 9.55 -6.06 -17.41
CA GLU A 64 8.50 -6.24 -16.41
C GLU A 64 8.80 -5.37 -15.19
N VAL A 65 7.74 -4.87 -14.55
CA VAL A 65 7.84 -3.98 -13.39
C VAL A 65 6.97 -4.50 -12.27
N ALA A 66 7.55 -4.58 -11.08
CA ALA A 66 6.84 -4.91 -9.85
C ALA A 66 7.31 -3.99 -8.72
N VAL A 67 6.38 -3.63 -7.83
CA VAL A 67 6.70 -2.97 -6.56
C VAL A 67 6.83 -4.04 -5.49
N VAL A 68 8.02 -4.16 -4.92
CA VAL A 68 8.32 -5.17 -3.89
C VAL A 68 8.39 -4.61 -2.48
N LEU A 69 8.45 -3.29 -2.34
CA LEU A 69 8.63 -2.64 -1.05
C LEU A 69 8.02 -1.25 -1.05
N SER A 70 7.27 -0.95 0.01
CA SER A 70 6.83 0.41 0.36
C SER A 70 7.58 0.83 1.62
N VAL A 71 8.40 1.88 1.53
CA VAL A 71 9.23 2.37 2.64
C VAL A 71 8.64 3.66 3.18
N ASN A 72 8.01 3.56 4.34
CA ASN A 72 7.23 4.63 4.94
C ASN A 72 7.56 4.73 6.44
N ASP A 73 7.30 5.90 7.03
CA ASP A 73 7.09 5.93 8.48
C ASP A 73 5.76 5.24 8.84
N LEU A 74 5.49 5.02 10.14
CA LEU A 74 4.30 4.28 10.56
C LEU A 74 2.97 4.97 10.14
N PRO A 75 2.79 6.29 10.31
CA PRO A 75 1.58 6.96 9.83
C PRO A 75 1.35 6.81 8.33
N ALA A 76 2.38 7.03 7.50
CA ALA A 76 2.25 6.86 6.06
C ALA A 76 2.04 5.39 5.68
N ALA A 77 2.69 4.44 6.35
CA ALA A 77 2.47 3.01 6.13
C ALA A 77 1.01 2.62 6.36
N CYS A 78 0.41 3.04 7.48
CA CYS A 78 -0.99 2.78 7.77
C CYS A 78 -1.91 3.33 6.66
N LYS A 79 -1.65 4.55 6.18
CA LYS A 79 -2.47 5.17 5.13
C LYS A 79 -2.34 4.49 3.78
N VAL A 80 -1.11 4.19 3.37
CA VAL A 80 -0.81 3.51 2.11
C VAL A 80 -1.37 2.08 2.10
N ASP A 81 -1.34 1.38 3.22
CA ASP A 81 -1.90 0.02 3.37
C ASP A 81 -3.44 0.00 3.53
N GLY A 82 -4.03 1.15 3.84
CA GLY A 82 -5.44 1.24 4.24
C GLY A 82 -5.70 0.67 5.64
N SER A 83 -4.70 0.67 6.52
CA SER A 83 -4.77 0.18 7.89
C SER A 83 -5.09 1.29 8.89
N GLY A 84 -5.64 0.89 10.05
CA GLY A 84 -5.86 1.78 11.18
C GLY A 84 -4.58 2.47 11.67
N SER A 85 -4.72 3.75 12.02
CA SER A 85 -3.62 4.53 12.61
C SER A 85 -3.28 4.09 14.04
N ILE A 86 -2.25 4.72 14.62
CA ILE A 86 -1.84 4.55 16.03
C ILE A 86 -2.97 4.77 17.06
N LYS A 87 -4.07 5.41 16.68
CA LYS A 87 -5.23 5.63 17.56
C LYS A 87 -6.22 4.45 17.58
N SER A 88 -6.07 3.51 16.65
CA SER A 88 -6.90 2.31 16.53
C SER A 88 -6.82 1.42 17.76
N ASN A 89 -7.86 0.63 18.00
CA ASN A 89 -7.80 -0.47 18.96
C ASN A 89 -7.01 -1.66 18.40
N TRP A 90 -6.83 -1.76 17.09
CA TRP A 90 -5.92 -2.72 16.48
C TRP A 90 -4.50 -2.14 16.51
N LEU A 91 -3.63 -2.72 17.34
CA LEU A 91 -2.30 -2.19 17.60
C LEU A 91 -1.28 -2.53 16.49
N CYS A 92 -1.55 -3.60 15.74
CA CYS A 92 -0.68 -4.10 14.69
C CYS A 92 -1.43 -4.21 13.36
N THR A 93 -0.77 -3.87 12.25
CA THR A 93 -1.30 -4.08 10.90
C THR A 93 -1.28 -5.55 10.50
N ARG A 94 -0.37 -6.35 11.08
CA ARG A 94 -0.17 -7.77 10.74
C ARG A 94 -0.74 -8.75 11.76
N CYS A 95 -0.64 -8.46 13.04
CA CYS A 95 -1.06 -9.38 14.11
C CYS A 95 -2.46 -9.02 14.63
N LYS A 96 -3.13 -9.98 15.28
CA LYS A 96 -4.45 -9.81 15.90
C LYS A 96 -4.42 -9.12 17.28
N LEU A 97 -3.38 -8.34 17.58
CA LEU A 97 -3.30 -7.59 18.83
C LEU A 97 -4.37 -6.48 18.85
N TYR A 98 -5.33 -6.64 19.76
CA TYR A 98 -6.50 -5.78 19.89
C TYR A 98 -6.59 -5.22 21.31
N ARG A 99 -7.05 -3.96 21.40
CA ARG A 99 -7.11 -3.09 22.58
C ARG A 99 -5.76 -2.73 23.18
N ARG A 100 -5.75 -1.61 23.91
CA ARG A 100 -4.53 -1.01 24.48
C ARG A 100 -3.99 -1.74 25.70
N ASP A 101 -4.81 -2.52 26.39
CA ASP A 101 -4.38 -3.43 27.46
C ASP A 101 -3.40 -4.50 26.94
N SER A 102 -3.59 -4.94 25.70
CA SER A 102 -2.68 -5.87 25.01
C SER A 102 -1.35 -5.24 24.56
N ALA A 103 -1.11 -3.94 24.79
CA ALA A 103 0.10 -3.26 24.32
C ALA A 103 1.39 -3.75 24.99
N TYR A 104 1.28 -4.35 26.18
CA TYR A 104 2.40 -4.91 26.93
C TYR A 104 2.52 -6.43 26.75
N CYS A 105 1.71 -7.03 25.90
CA CYS A 105 1.82 -8.44 25.54
C CYS A 105 3.13 -8.59 24.75
N THR A 106 4.11 -9.32 25.29
CA THR A 106 5.45 -9.51 24.67
C THR A 106 5.71 -10.95 24.25
N ASP A 107 4.71 -11.82 24.40
CA ASP A 107 4.71 -13.24 24.02
C ASP A 107 4.54 -13.42 22.49
N PHE A 108 5.41 -12.77 21.71
CA PHE A 108 5.32 -12.71 20.25
C PHE A 108 5.25 -14.08 19.56
N GLU A 109 5.72 -15.14 20.22
CA GLU A 109 5.62 -16.53 19.76
C GLU A 109 4.17 -17.03 19.65
N ASN A 110 3.24 -16.45 20.42
CA ASN A 110 1.83 -16.80 20.44
C ASN A 110 0.94 -15.83 19.67
N TRP A 111 1.51 -14.81 19.02
CA TRP A 111 0.72 -13.84 18.29
C TRP A 111 0.15 -14.45 17.02
N GLU A 112 -1.17 -14.40 16.89
CA GLU A 112 -1.84 -14.79 15.65
C GLU A 112 -1.72 -13.69 14.59
N LEU A 113 -1.36 -14.08 13.38
CA LEU A 113 -1.43 -13.20 12.21
C LEU A 113 -2.88 -13.00 11.78
N LYS A 114 -3.17 -11.81 11.25
CA LYS A 114 -4.39 -11.54 10.51
C LYS A 114 -4.37 -12.35 9.22
N ASP A 115 -5.54 -12.84 8.83
CA ASP A 115 -5.72 -13.56 7.57
C ASP A 115 -5.81 -12.54 6.41
N PRO A 116 -4.89 -12.56 5.43
CA PRO A 116 -4.90 -11.62 4.31
C PRO A 116 -6.20 -11.65 3.50
N ILE A 117 -6.84 -12.81 3.34
CA ILE A 117 -8.09 -12.95 2.60
C ILE A 117 -9.22 -12.23 3.36
N VAL A 118 -9.26 -12.38 4.68
CA VAL A 118 -10.25 -11.69 5.53
C VAL A 118 -10.02 -10.18 5.52
N LEU A 119 -8.76 -9.73 5.54
CA LEU A 119 -8.44 -8.30 5.41
C LEU A 119 -8.90 -7.74 4.06
N LEU A 120 -8.67 -8.48 2.97
CA LEU A 120 -9.13 -8.08 1.64
C LEU A 120 -10.65 -7.96 1.59
N TRP A 121 -11.39 -8.95 2.11
CA TRP A 121 -12.86 -8.89 2.16
C TRP A 121 -13.37 -7.67 2.94
N HIS A 122 -12.74 -7.30 4.06
CA HIS A 122 -13.10 -6.10 4.79
C HIS A 122 -12.75 -4.81 4.03
N ALA A 123 -11.63 -4.77 3.32
CA ALA A 123 -11.26 -3.65 2.46
C ALA A 123 -12.25 -3.46 1.29
N GLU A 124 -12.68 -4.56 0.66
CA GLU A 124 -13.69 -4.55 -0.40
C GLU A 124 -15.06 -4.12 0.13
N ALA A 125 -15.47 -4.63 1.29
CA ALA A 125 -16.70 -4.19 1.94
C ALA A 125 -16.67 -2.68 2.26
N TYR A 126 -15.53 -2.15 2.69
CA TYR A 126 -15.34 -0.71 2.89
C TYR A 126 -15.49 0.08 1.58
N ARG A 127 -14.84 -0.38 0.49
CA ARG A 127 -14.92 0.24 -0.84
C ARG A 127 -16.37 0.31 -1.33
N ASP A 128 -17.07 -0.82 -1.22
CA ASP A 128 -18.40 -1.04 -1.79
C ASP A 128 -19.54 -0.54 -0.88
N ALA A 129 -19.22 -0.11 0.35
CA ALA A 129 -20.15 0.53 1.26
C ALA A 129 -20.78 1.79 0.62
N GLN A 130 -22.09 1.92 0.77
CA GLN A 130 -22.88 2.94 0.05
C GLN A 130 -22.91 4.28 0.76
N THR A 131 -22.51 4.32 2.03
CA THR A 131 -22.56 5.53 2.86
C THR A 131 -21.27 5.73 3.65
N GLY A 132 -20.90 6.99 3.89
CA GLY A 132 -19.77 7.32 4.77
C GLY A 132 -19.92 6.77 6.19
N LYS A 133 -21.16 6.67 6.71
CA LYS A 133 -21.44 6.09 8.03
C LYS A 133 -21.13 4.59 8.08
N GLU A 134 -21.46 3.87 7.01
CA GLU A 134 -21.16 2.44 6.88
C GLU A 134 -19.64 2.22 6.80
N ARG A 135 -18.94 3.02 5.98
CA ARG A 135 -17.47 3.04 5.93
C ARG A 135 -16.85 3.28 7.29
N GLU A 136 -17.32 4.29 8.02
CA GLU A 136 -16.83 4.62 9.36
C GLU A 136 -17.05 3.46 10.33
N ALA A 137 -18.21 2.80 10.29
CA ALA A 137 -18.52 1.65 11.13
C ALA A 137 -17.60 0.45 10.82
N LEU A 138 -17.40 0.13 9.53
CA LEU A 138 -16.51 -0.93 9.07
C LEU A 138 -15.07 -0.65 9.49
N PHE A 139 -14.57 0.56 9.24
CA PHE A 139 -13.21 0.95 9.61
C PHE A 139 -12.99 0.93 11.13
N LYS A 140 -13.97 1.37 11.91
CA LYS A 140 -13.90 1.31 13.38
C LYS A 140 -13.82 -0.13 13.90
N GLN A 141 -14.51 -1.06 13.24
CA GLN A 141 -14.54 -2.46 13.65
C GLN A 141 -13.26 -3.20 13.23
N TYR A 142 -12.84 -3.08 11.98
CA TYR A 142 -11.80 -3.91 11.39
C TYR A 142 -10.45 -3.18 11.24
N ALA A 143 -10.43 -1.85 11.36
CA ALA A 143 -9.26 -1.01 11.12
C ALA A 143 -8.62 -1.25 9.75
N VAL A 144 -9.47 -1.46 8.74
CA VAL A 144 -9.08 -1.65 7.35
C VAL A 144 -10.03 -0.85 6.46
N CYS A 145 -9.47 -0.12 5.51
CA CYS A 145 -10.14 0.54 4.38
C CYS A 145 -9.50 0.08 3.07
N TRP A 146 -10.06 0.53 1.95
CA TRP A 146 -9.49 0.24 0.64
C TRP A 146 -8.14 0.92 0.44
N SER A 147 -7.21 0.22 -0.24
CA SER A 147 -5.95 0.78 -0.73
C SER A 147 -5.77 0.37 -2.18
N GLU A 148 -5.36 1.31 -3.02
CA GLU A 148 -5.09 1.05 -4.44
C GLU A 148 -3.99 0.01 -4.64
N LEU A 149 -3.04 -0.16 -3.70
CA LEU A 149 -2.01 -1.18 -3.82
C LEU A 149 -2.59 -2.60 -3.85
N ARG A 150 -3.79 -2.81 -3.29
CA ARG A 150 -4.50 -4.10 -3.32
C ARG A 150 -5.02 -4.49 -4.71
N CYS A 151 -4.98 -3.57 -5.68
CA CYS A 151 -5.23 -3.92 -7.08
C CYS A 151 -4.09 -4.75 -7.68
N LEU A 152 -2.87 -4.67 -7.15
CA LEU A 152 -1.71 -5.39 -7.66
C LEU A 152 -1.81 -6.88 -7.29
N PRO A 153 -1.82 -7.82 -8.26
CA PRO A 153 -2.03 -9.25 -8.00
C PRO A 153 -0.97 -9.91 -7.11
N TYR A 154 0.17 -9.25 -6.93
CA TYR A 154 1.33 -9.72 -6.20
C TYR A 154 1.54 -9.01 -4.85
N TRP A 155 0.62 -8.13 -4.44
CA TRP A 155 0.74 -7.33 -3.22
C TRP A 155 -0.09 -7.95 -2.08
N ASP A 156 0.57 -8.48 -1.06
CA ASP A 156 -0.01 -9.20 0.09
C ASP A 156 0.12 -8.47 1.44
#